data_AF-A0AA37Q3L1-F1
#
_entry.id   AF-A0AA37Q3L1-F1
#
_cell.length_a   1.000
_cell.length_b   1.000
_cell.length_c   1.000
_cell.angle_alpha   90.00
_cell.angle_beta   90.00
_cell.angle_gamma   90.00
#
_symmetry.space_group_name_H-M   'P 1'
#
loop_
_entity.id
_entity.type
_entity.pdbx_description
1 polymer ?
#
loop_
_entity_poly.entity_id
_entity_poly.type
_entity_poly.pdbx_seq_one_letter_code
_entity_poly.pdbx_strand_id
1 'polypeptide(L)'
;MSGMDMLNAQRNKRRAVANEMPKPLHSARSTPVNLPATEPDSDDENTALSAPETNTAEVQAPAVDTAPPAPSNPAPKRQATPRKAVKSDGPAALYPTTAYLELDEDQFIRRTIDAGRYGKPKVTSASAIIRYAVQHLAKTMTPEQVVAAIREGAPETTNQGRIRL
;
A
#
# COMPACT_ATOMS: atom_id res chain seq x y z
N MET A 1 -13.50 -37.26 33.09
CA MET A 1 -12.81 -36.49 32.02
C MET A 1 -13.25 -35.04 32.13
N SER A 2 -12.30 -34.11 32.30
CA SER A 2 -12.61 -32.68 32.47
C SER A 2 -12.96 -32.05 31.12
N GLY A 3 -13.91 -31.11 31.09
CA GLY A 3 -14.30 -30.39 29.88
C GLY A 3 -13.15 -29.62 29.22
N MET A 4 -12.13 -29.24 30.00
CA MET A 4 -10.92 -28.60 29.46
C MET A 4 -10.00 -29.56 28.70
N ASP A 5 -9.95 -30.83 29.06
CA ASP A 5 -9.17 -31.83 28.33
C ASP A 5 -9.76 -32.08 26.93
N MET A 6 -11.09 -32.01 26.83
CA MET A 6 -11.82 -32.20 25.58
C MET A 6 -11.60 -31.03 24.60
N LEU A 7 -11.54 -29.80 25.12
CA LEU A 7 -11.21 -28.60 24.35
C LEU A 7 -9.76 -28.61 23.84
N ASN A 8 -8.81 -29.06 24.68
CA ASN A 8 -7.41 -29.19 24.27
C ASN A 8 -7.21 -30.27 23.20
N ALA A 9 -7.92 -31.41 23.32
CA ALA A 9 -7.89 -32.47 22.31
C ALA A 9 -8.44 -32.00 20.96
N GLN A 10 -9.53 -31.23 20.95
CA GLN A 10 -10.11 -30.67 19.71
C GLN A 10 -9.18 -29.63 19.06
N ARG A 11 -8.50 -28.80 19.85
CA ARG A 11 -7.56 -27.79 19.34
C ARG A 11 -6.34 -28.42 18.69
N ASN A 12 -5.79 -29.48 19.28
CA ASN A 12 -4.64 -30.21 18.74
C ASN A 12 -5.00 -31.02 17.49
N LYS A 13 -6.20 -31.60 17.44
CA LYS A 13 -6.67 -32.33 16.24
C LYS A 13 -6.83 -31.42 15.03
N ARG A 14 -7.21 -30.15 15.23
CA ARG A 14 -7.29 -29.15 14.14
C ARG A 14 -5.93 -28.63 13.67
N ARG A 15 -4.89 -28.67 14.51
CA ARG A 15 -3.52 -28.31 14.11
C ARG A 15 -2.90 -29.35 13.18
N ALA A 16 -3.19 -30.64 13.37
CA ALA A 16 -2.66 -31.71 12.53
C ALA A 16 -3.26 -31.75 11.10
N VAL A 17 -4.38 -31.06 10.87
CA VAL A 17 -5.07 -30.97 9.55
C VAL A 17 -4.97 -29.55 8.98
N ALA A 18 -4.13 -28.69 9.59
CA ALA A 18 -3.96 -27.32 9.14
C ALA A 18 -3.08 -27.29 7.89
N ASN A 19 -3.70 -27.48 6.73
CA ASN A 19 -3.32 -26.88 5.45
C ASN A 19 -1.80 -26.84 5.19
N GLU A 20 -1.08 -27.93 5.48
CA GLU A 20 0.35 -28.01 5.17
C GLU A 20 0.45 -28.06 3.66
N MET A 21 0.96 -26.99 3.06
CA MET A 21 1.24 -26.97 1.63
C MET A 21 2.13 -28.17 1.31
N PRO A 22 1.80 -28.94 0.26
CA PRO A 22 2.62 -30.08 -0.13
C PRO A 22 4.06 -29.60 -0.31
N LYS A 23 4.99 -30.40 0.22
CA LYS A 23 6.41 -30.04 0.23
C LYS A 23 6.85 -29.74 -1.21
N PRO A 24 7.52 -28.60 -1.47
CA PRO A 24 7.93 -28.26 -2.82
C PRO A 24 8.81 -29.36 -3.38
N LEU A 25 8.50 -29.81 -4.60
CA LEU A 25 9.18 -30.91 -5.29
C LEU A 25 10.66 -30.62 -5.56
N HIS A 26 11.06 -29.35 -5.48
CA HIS A 26 12.43 -28.91 -5.69
C HIS A 26 12.95 -28.22 -4.42
N SER A 27 14.15 -28.63 -3.99
CA SER A 27 14.87 -27.92 -2.93
C SER A 27 15.17 -26.49 -3.36
N ALA A 28 15.25 -25.58 -2.39
CA ALA A 28 15.66 -24.20 -2.67
C ALA A 28 17.06 -24.22 -3.32
N ARG A 29 17.17 -23.60 -4.50
CA ARG A 29 18.43 -23.50 -5.24
C ARG A 29 19.44 -22.76 -4.37
N SER A 30 20.50 -23.45 -3.96
CA SER A 30 21.54 -22.90 -3.07
C SER A 30 22.63 -22.13 -3.83
N THR A 31 22.62 -22.15 -5.16
CA THR A 31 23.58 -21.41 -5.98
C THR A 31 22.98 -20.06 -6.43
N PRO A 32 23.63 -18.93 -6.12
CA PRO A 32 23.22 -17.66 -6.69
C PRO A 32 23.34 -17.72 -8.21
N VAL A 33 22.33 -17.22 -8.91
CA VAL A 33 22.38 -17.03 -10.36
C VAL A 33 23.35 -15.88 -10.61
N ASN A 34 24.56 -16.19 -11.09
CA ASN A 34 25.46 -15.17 -11.62
C ASN A 34 24.81 -14.60 -12.88
N LEU A 35 24.26 -13.40 -12.76
CA LEU A 35 23.89 -12.58 -13.91
C LEU A 35 25.20 -12.04 -14.50
N PRO A 36 25.53 -12.32 -15.77
CA PRO A 36 26.69 -11.70 -16.39
C PRO A 36 26.45 -10.19 -16.42
N ALA A 37 27.40 -9.44 -15.84
CA ALA A 37 27.47 -8.00 -16.04
C ALA A 37 27.64 -7.76 -17.55
N THR A 38 26.70 -7.01 -18.13
CA THR A 38 26.79 -6.58 -19.53
C THR A 38 27.96 -5.61 -19.67
N GLU A 39 29.07 -6.10 -20.21
CA GLU A 39 30.06 -5.27 -20.90
C GLU A 39 30.16 -5.79 -22.35
N PRO A 40 30.29 -4.88 -23.34
CA PRO A 40 30.11 -5.20 -24.75
C PRO A 40 31.40 -5.73 -25.41
N ASP A 41 31.18 -6.37 -26.56
CA ASP A 41 32.16 -6.86 -27.55
C ASP A 41 32.92 -8.16 -27.21
N SER A 42 32.59 -9.22 -27.96
CA SER A 42 33.32 -9.69 -29.15
C SER A 42 32.92 -11.13 -29.49
N ASP A 43 32.85 -11.42 -30.79
CA ASP A 43 32.48 -12.68 -31.43
C ASP A 43 33.30 -13.90 -30.95
N ASP A 44 32.65 -15.08 -30.88
CA ASP A 44 33.05 -16.32 -31.58
C ASP A 44 32.23 -17.55 -31.10
N GLU A 45 31.85 -18.39 -32.06
CA GLU A 45 31.27 -19.72 -31.87
C GLU A 45 32.18 -20.63 -31.01
N ASN A 46 31.62 -21.57 -30.22
CA ASN A 46 31.83 -23.01 -30.37
C ASN A 46 31.11 -23.83 -29.27
N THR A 47 30.89 -25.07 -29.63
CA THR A 47 30.10 -26.18 -29.10
C THR A 47 30.72 -26.89 -27.88
N ALA A 48 29.85 -27.64 -27.17
CA ALA A 48 30.12 -28.83 -26.35
C ALA A 48 30.55 -28.69 -24.86
N LEU A 49 29.64 -29.19 -24.01
CA LEU A 49 29.83 -30.26 -23.01
C LEU A 49 31.26 -30.50 -22.51
N SER A 50 31.48 -30.31 -21.20
CA SER A 50 32.06 -31.33 -20.30
C SER A 50 32.15 -30.82 -18.85
N ALA A 51 31.67 -31.63 -17.91
CA ALA A 51 32.14 -31.66 -16.53
C ALA A 51 33.56 -32.29 -16.49
N PRO A 52 34.40 -32.03 -15.47
CA PRO A 52 34.38 -32.87 -14.26
C PRO A 52 34.71 -32.07 -12.97
N GLU A 53 34.05 -32.39 -11.85
CA GLU A 53 34.52 -33.19 -10.70
C GLU A 53 35.33 -32.45 -9.61
N THR A 54 34.90 -32.74 -8.38
CA THR A 54 35.66 -32.86 -7.13
C THR A 54 36.47 -31.65 -6.63
N ASN A 55 35.98 -31.02 -5.55
CA ASN A 55 36.85 -30.91 -4.38
C ASN A 55 36.07 -30.98 -3.05
N THR A 56 36.70 -31.70 -2.14
CA THR A 56 36.28 -32.10 -0.79
C THR A 56 36.71 -31.04 0.23
N ALA A 57 36.15 -31.16 1.45
CA ALA A 57 36.57 -30.52 2.72
C ALA A 57 35.91 -29.16 3.02
N GLU A 58 35.55 -28.80 4.25
CA GLU A 58 35.49 -29.44 5.57
C GLU A 58 34.72 -28.45 6.48
N VAL A 59 33.89 -28.98 7.39
CA VAL A 59 33.79 -28.56 8.81
C VAL A 59 33.02 -27.27 9.23
N GLN A 60 32.16 -27.52 10.25
CA GLN A 60 31.65 -26.65 11.34
C GLN A 60 30.35 -25.83 11.20
N ALA A 61 29.24 -26.49 11.59
CA ALA A 61 28.40 -26.28 12.80
C ALA A 61 28.22 -24.88 13.45
N PRO A 62 27.07 -24.64 14.12
CA PRO A 62 26.30 -23.39 14.06
C PRO A 62 26.34 -22.54 15.33
N ALA A 63 25.98 -21.25 15.22
CA ALA A 63 25.58 -20.44 16.36
C ALA A 63 24.30 -19.67 16.04
N VAL A 64 23.23 -20.14 16.67
CA VAL A 64 21.97 -19.43 16.91
C VAL A 64 22.21 -18.34 17.94
N ASP A 65 21.71 -17.13 17.71
CA ASP A 65 21.13 -16.37 18.81
C ASP A 65 19.96 -15.50 18.34
N THR A 66 19.02 -15.38 19.26
CA THR A 66 17.62 -15.03 19.12
C THR A 66 17.39 -13.82 20.02
N ALA A 67 16.95 -12.68 19.50
CA ALA A 67 16.09 -11.76 20.25
C ALA A 67 15.45 -10.66 19.37
N PRO A 68 14.15 -10.35 19.57
CA PRO A 68 13.34 -9.46 18.73
C PRO A 68 13.45 -7.96 19.08
N PRO A 69 13.17 -7.04 18.13
CA PRO A 69 13.12 -5.60 18.41
C PRO A 69 11.82 -5.19 19.12
N ALA A 70 11.96 -4.37 20.18
CA ALA A 70 10.85 -3.77 20.92
C ALA A 70 10.18 -2.64 20.11
N PRO A 71 8.84 -2.47 20.18
CA PRO A 71 8.13 -1.44 19.42
C PRO A 71 8.22 -0.07 20.09
N SER A 72 8.85 0.90 19.42
CA SER A 72 8.79 2.32 19.79
C SER A 72 7.52 2.96 19.22
N ASN A 73 6.58 3.34 20.09
CA ASN A 73 5.44 4.20 19.73
C ASN A 73 5.88 5.67 19.70
N PRO A 74 5.72 6.42 18.59
CA PRO A 74 5.86 7.87 18.62
C PRO A 74 4.51 8.56 18.82
N ALA A 75 4.42 9.39 19.86
CA ALA A 75 3.32 10.32 20.11
C ALA A 75 3.22 11.42 19.02
N PRO A 76 2.02 11.98 18.74
CA PRO A 76 1.81 12.86 17.61
C PRO A 76 2.38 14.27 17.87
N LYS A 77 3.46 14.63 17.16
CA LYS A 77 3.94 16.02 17.11
C LYS A 77 3.13 16.81 16.08
N ARG A 78 2.24 17.67 16.59
CA ARG A 78 1.65 18.81 15.87
C ARG A 78 2.78 19.64 15.24
N GLN A 79 2.79 19.78 13.91
CA GLN A 79 3.66 20.74 13.22
C GLN A 79 2.80 21.82 12.56
N ALA A 80 3.04 23.06 12.98
CA ALA A 80 2.57 24.27 12.34
C ALA A 80 3.40 24.55 11.08
N THR A 81 2.75 25.07 10.05
CA THR A 81 3.28 25.39 8.73
C THR A 81 4.11 26.67 8.72
N PRO A 82 5.16 26.75 7.89
CA PRO A 82 5.52 27.99 7.21
C PRO A 82 5.22 27.90 5.71
N ARG A 83 4.40 28.82 5.21
CA ARG A 83 4.17 29.01 3.77
C ARG A 83 5.43 29.58 3.12
N LYS A 84 5.93 28.92 2.08
CA LYS A 84 6.84 29.50 1.10
C LYS A 84 6.33 29.14 -0.29
N ALA A 85 5.97 30.16 -1.07
CA ALA A 85 5.61 29.98 -2.47
C ALA A 85 6.88 29.70 -3.29
N VAL A 86 6.89 28.60 -4.05
CA VAL A 86 7.99 28.24 -4.96
C VAL A 86 7.38 27.80 -6.29
N LYS A 87 8.00 28.29 -7.37
CA LYS A 87 7.66 28.02 -8.77
C LYS A 87 7.48 26.53 -9.04
N SER A 88 6.41 26.23 -9.77
CA SER A 88 5.96 24.89 -10.15
C SER A 88 6.78 24.35 -11.32
N ASP A 89 7.69 23.42 -11.04
CA ASP A 89 8.07 22.34 -11.96
C ASP A 89 8.64 21.17 -11.15
N GLY A 90 7.74 20.52 -10.42
CA GLY A 90 7.97 19.37 -9.58
C GLY A 90 6.63 18.87 -9.05
N PRO A 91 6.53 17.61 -8.56
CA PRO A 91 5.29 17.10 -8.02
C PRO A 91 4.81 18.06 -6.92
N ALA A 92 3.67 18.72 -7.17
CA ALA A 92 3.10 19.70 -6.25
C ALA A 92 3.01 19.09 -4.85
N ALA A 93 3.43 19.83 -3.83
CA ALA A 93 3.38 19.35 -2.45
C ALA A 93 1.92 19.08 -2.06
N LEU A 94 1.62 17.84 -1.68
CA LEU A 94 0.30 17.44 -1.19
C LEU A 94 0.22 17.66 0.32
N TYR A 95 -0.86 18.32 0.77
CA TYR A 95 -1.18 18.45 2.18
C TYR A 95 -2.22 17.38 2.56
N PRO A 96 -1.99 16.60 3.63
CA PRO A 96 -2.99 15.66 4.12
C PRO A 96 -4.20 16.44 4.63
N THR A 97 -5.39 16.04 4.20
CA THR A 97 -6.67 16.65 4.61
C THR A 97 -7.69 15.53 4.81
N THR A 98 -8.40 15.57 5.92
CA THR A 98 -9.52 14.69 6.22
C THR A 98 -10.82 15.38 5.81
N ALA A 99 -11.63 14.73 4.98
CA ALA A 99 -12.94 15.20 4.57
C ALA A 99 -13.98 14.12 4.86
N TYR A 100 -15.19 14.54 5.20
CA TYR A 100 -16.34 13.65 5.35
C TYR A 100 -17.10 13.66 4.03
N LEU A 101 -17.52 12.47 3.60
CA LEU A 101 -18.25 12.25 2.36
C LEU A 101 -19.53 11.50 2.71
N GLU A 102 -20.58 11.79 1.96
CA GLU A 102 -21.82 11.01 2.05
C GLU A 102 -21.61 9.59 1.52
N LEU A 103 -22.51 8.67 1.89
CA LEU A 103 -22.42 7.27 1.46
C LEU A 103 -22.40 7.14 -0.07
N ASP A 104 -23.24 7.92 -0.76
CA ASP A 104 -23.35 7.88 -2.21
C ASP A 104 -22.08 8.42 -2.90
N GLU A 105 -21.43 9.42 -2.30
CA GLU A 105 -20.17 9.98 -2.78
C GLU A 105 -19.02 8.98 -2.62
N ASP A 106 -18.91 8.31 -1.48
CA ASP A 106 -17.90 7.26 -1.26
C ASP A 106 -18.11 6.08 -2.24
N GLN A 107 -19.36 5.66 -2.45
CA GLN A 107 -19.67 4.62 -3.44
C GLN A 107 -19.28 5.04 -4.86
N PHE A 108 -19.54 6.30 -5.24
CA PHE A 108 -19.13 6.83 -6.53
C PHE A 108 -17.60 6.81 -6.69
N ILE A 109 -16.85 7.22 -5.67
CA ILE A 109 -15.39 7.16 -5.68
C ILE A 109 -14.90 5.71 -5.87
N ARG A 110 -15.45 4.75 -5.13
CA ARG A 110 -15.06 3.33 -5.27
C ARG A 110 -15.33 2.78 -6.67
N ARG A 111 -16.51 3.03 -7.22
CA ARG A 111 -16.85 2.63 -8.61
C ARG A 111 -15.90 3.26 -9.63
N THR A 112 -15.53 4.51 -9.42
CA THR A 112 -14.59 5.22 -10.28
C THR A 112 -13.19 4.60 -10.22
N ILE A 113 -12.73 4.19 -9.04
CA ILE A 113 -11.46 3.47 -8.88
C ILE A 113 -11.50 2.11 -9.60
N ASP A 114 -12.60 1.37 -9.45
CA ASP A 114 -12.77 0.07 -10.10
C ASP A 114 -12.75 0.20 -11.62
N ALA A 115 -13.45 1.20 -12.17
CA ALA A 115 -13.45 1.50 -13.60
C ALA A 115 -12.07 1.98 -14.10
N GLY A 116 -11.39 2.83 -13.32
CA GLY A 116 -10.08 3.39 -13.63
C GLY A 116 -8.90 2.45 -13.38
N ARG A 117 -9.14 1.24 -12.88
CA ARG A 117 -8.09 0.28 -12.49
C ARG A 117 -7.30 -0.27 -13.67
N TYR A 118 -7.95 -0.43 -14.82
CA TYR A 118 -7.37 -1.06 -16.01
C TYR A 118 -6.91 -0.04 -17.07
N GLY A 119 -7.29 1.23 -16.92
CA GLY A 119 -6.87 2.32 -17.80
C GLY A 119 -5.48 2.87 -17.47
N LYS A 120 -4.86 3.53 -18.45
CA LYS A 120 -3.64 4.35 -18.27
C LYS A 120 -4.01 5.81 -18.53
N PRO A 121 -3.70 6.76 -17.63
CA PRO A 121 -3.09 6.57 -16.31
C PRO A 121 -4.00 5.83 -15.32
N LYS A 122 -3.40 5.08 -14.40
CA LYS A 122 -4.15 4.27 -13.43
C LYS A 122 -4.73 5.18 -12.34
N VAL A 123 -6.04 5.11 -12.12
CA VAL A 123 -6.72 5.84 -11.04
C VAL A 123 -6.95 4.89 -9.88
N THR A 124 -6.06 4.90 -8.90
CA THR A 124 -6.11 3.96 -7.76
C THR A 124 -6.43 4.59 -6.42
N SER A 125 -6.54 5.91 -6.33
CA SER A 125 -6.70 6.61 -5.05
C SER A 125 -7.89 7.56 -5.06
N ALA A 126 -8.64 7.54 -3.95
CA ALA A 126 -9.70 8.51 -3.68
C ALA A 126 -9.18 9.95 -3.76
N SER A 127 -7.97 10.20 -3.23
CA SER A 127 -7.35 11.53 -3.27
C SER A 127 -7.07 12.04 -4.69
N ALA A 128 -6.83 11.16 -5.68
CA ALA A 128 -6.70 11.61 -7.07
C ALA A 128 -8.05 12.09 -7.62
N ILE A 129 -9.12 11.35 -7.33
CA ILE A 129 -10.48 11.68 -7.76
C ILE A 129 -10.96 12.98 -7.11
N ILE A 130 -10.77 13.13 -5.80
CA ILE A 130 -11.13 14.36 -5.06
C ILE A 130 -10.36 15.57 -5.62
N ARG A 131 -9.05 15.43 -5.89
CA ARG A 131 -8.28 16.51 -6.52
C ARG A 131 -8.80 16.87 -7.91
N TYR A 132 -9.14 15.87 -8.73
CA TYR A 132 -9.74 16.12 -10.04
C TYR A 132 -11.08 16.86 -9.92
N ALA A 133 -11.96 16.44 -9.01
CA ALA A 133 -13.24 17.09 -8.77
C ALA A 133 -13.06 18.56 -8.34
N VAL A 134 -12.14 18.84 -7.41
CA VAL A 134 -11.84 20.22 -6.97
C VAL A 134 -11.27 21.06 -8.11
N GLN A 135 -10.36 20.50 -8.92
CA GLN A 135 -9.82 21.19 -10.10
C GLN A 135 -10.90 21.45 -11.16
N HIS A 136 -11.82 20.52 -11.34
CA HIS A 136 -12.94 20.68 -12.26
C HIS A 136 -13.87 21.81 -11.78
N LEU A 137 -14.25 21.81 -10.49
CA LEU A 137 -15.05 22.87 -9.90
C LEU A 137 -14.39 24.25 -10.04
N ALA A 138 -13.08 24.33 -9.79
CA ALA A 138 -12.33 25.58 -9.93
C ALA A 138 -12.25 26.10 -11.38
N LYS A 139 -12.43 25.24 -12.39
CA LYS A 139 -12.50 25.65 -13.80
C LYS A 139 -13.90 26.11 -14.19
N THR A 140 -14.94 25.58 -13.55
CA THR A 140 -16.34 25.83 -13.95
C THR A 140 -17.03 26.91 -13.12
N MET A 141 -16.63 27.12 -11.87
CA MET A 141 -17.33 28.01 -10.93
C MET A 141 -16.34 28.83 -10.10
N THR A 142 -16.74 30.06 -9.76
CA THR A 142 -16.02 30.85 -8.75
C THR A 142 -16.31 30.31 -7.36
N PRO A 143 -15.43 30.54 -6.36
CA PRO A 143 -15.69 30.10 -4.99
C PRO A 143 -17.02 30.62 -4.42
N GLU A 144 -17.43 31.83 -4.79
CA GLU A 144 -18.70 32.43 -4.37
C GLU A 144 -19.90 31.68 -4.94
N GLN A 145 -19.83 31.30 -6.22
CA GLN A 145 -20.87 30.50 -6.87
C GLN A 145 -20.97 29.11 -6.25
N VAL A 146 -19.85 28.49 -5.88
CA VAL A 146 -19.85 27.20 -5.17
C VAL A 146 -20.58 27.33 -3.83
N VAL A 147 -20.31 28.39 -3.06
CA VAL A 147 -21.02 28.63 -1.80
C VAL A 147 -22.51 28.87 -2.03
N ALA A 148 -22.88 29.62 -3.07
CA ALA A 148 -24.28 29.86 -3.42
C ALA A 148 -24.99 28.54 -3.79
N ALA A 149 -24.37 27.70 -4.62
CA ALA A 149 -24.91 26.40 -5.01
C ALA A 149 -25.07 25.43 -3.82
N ILE A 150 -24.10 25.42 -2.89
CA ILE A 150 -24.20 24.62 -1.67
C ILE A 150 -25.37 25.12 -0.80
N ARG A 151 -25.59 26.43 -0.71
CA ARG A 151 -26.71 27.00 0.05
C ARG A 151 -28.06 26.71 -0.60
N GLU A 152 -28.14 26.69 -1.92
CA GLU A 152 -29.35 26.35 -2.67
C GLU A 152 -29.71 24.87 -2.53
N GLY A 153 -28.71 23.98 -2.58
CA GLY A 153 -28.91 22.54 -2.40
C GLY A 153 -29.01 22.07 -0.95
N ALA A 154 -28.69 22.93 0.01
CA ALA A 154 -28.84 22.60 1.42
C ALA A 154 -30.34 22.42 1.74
N PRO A 155 -30.73 21.35 2.46
CA PRO A 155 -32.06 21.31 3.04
C PRO A 155 -32.26 22.57 3.89
N GLU A 156 -33.47 23.13 3.93
CA GLU A 156 -33.78 24.31 4.75
C GLU A 156 -33.66 23.99 6.26
N THR A 157 -32.43 23.82 6.73
CA THR A 157 -32.12 23.84 8.14
C THR A 157 -32.14 25.31 8.52
N THR A 158 -33.21 25.71 9.21
CA THR A 158 -33.38 27.04 9.78
C THR A 158 -32.35 27.25 10.91
N ASN A 159 -31.08 27.33 10.55
CA ASN A 159 -30.04 27.84 11.43
C ASN A 159 -30.05 29.36 11.31
N GLN A 160 -31.18 29.98 11.69
CA GLN A 160 -31.15 31.37 12.11
C GLN A 160 -30.21 31.42 13.31
N GLY A 161 -29.03 31.99 13.07
CA GLY A 161 -28.00 32.17 14.08
C GLY A 161 -28.65 32.69 15.36
N ARG A 162 -28.38 32.00 16.46
CA ARG A 162 -28.75 32.38 17.82
C ARG A 162 -28.69 33.91 17.97
N ILE A 163 -29.85 34.55 18.04
CA ILE A 163 -29.97 35.97 18.32
C ILE A 163 -29.21 36.22 19.63
N ARG A 164 -28.18 37.06 19.57
CA ARG A 164 -27.55 37.59 20.78
C ARG A 164 -28.48 38.69 21.28
N LEU A 165 -29.28 38.37 22.30
CA LEU A 165 -29.99 39.35 23.13
C LEU A 165 -28.99 40.06 24.04
#